data_AF-A0A0S4WC13-F1
#
_entry.id   AF-A0A0S4WC13-F1
#
_cell.length_a   1.000
_cell.length_b   1.000
_cell.length_c   1.000
_cell.angle_alpha   90.00
_cell.angle_beta   90.00
_cell.angle_gamma   90.00
#
_symmetry.space_group_name_H-M   'P 1'
#
loop_
_entity.id
_entity.type
_entity.pdbx_description
1 polymer ?
#
loop_
_entity_poly.entity_id
_entity_poly.type
_entity_poly.pdbx_seq_one_letter_code
_entity_poly.pdbx_strand_id
1 'polypeptide(L)'
;MADTKAGPSTHLARLRERLAQQGHTLLDDEWRGRAARYRFRCAHGHETSRSGAHALRFLIDCPACEAEAKLTRLQQIVRQAGGECLSTSYSNSRDTYRFRCRLGHEFETRGARVLAGSWCRYCGHIQRGEVLRDPTGLARIQEAARKRGGEWLPQPYTRMEELYRFRCAEGHEWTTRGVVVVRGKWCRLCANRSVSDAHLRKDGLDELHRIAQEHGGQCLAHSYDGVNARYRFRCAQGHEWGTQAGNVRRGQWCPHCADDKLRLSIETMREMAAQRGGLCISDAYINNRTKLEWECARGHRWHSTPQNIRAGHWCPQCAHLSRITRHETRLQRRYEAVEV
;
A
#
# COMPACT_ATOMS: atom_id res chain seq x y z
N MET A 1 -13.42 50.81 82.13
CA MET A 1 -14.16 49.62 82.63
C MET A 1 -15.58 49.69 82.10
N ALA A 2 -16.18 48.53 81.81
CA ALA A 2 -17.46 48.26 81.11
C ALA A 2 -17.27 48.04 79.59
N ASP A 3 -16.57 46.99 79.14
CA ASP A 3 -17.01 45.58 79.09
C ASP A 3 -18.49 45.42 78.72
N THR A 4 -18.79 45.60 77.42
CA THR A 4 -20.08 45.21 76.83
C THR A 4 -19.88 43.89 76.09
N LYS A 5 -19.76 42.79 76.84
CA LYS A 5 -19.92 41.44 76.29
C LYS A 5 -21.38 41.24 75.90
N ALA A 6 -21.68 41.50 74.64
CA ALA A 6 -22.90 41.00 74.01
C ALA A 6 -22.89 39.47 74.13
N GLY A 7 -23.89 38.90 74.81
CA GLY A 7 -24.07 37.46 74.87
C GLY A 7 -24.17 36.87 73.46
N PRO A 8 -23.76 35.60 73.24
CA PRO A 8 -23.81 35.01 71.91
C PRO A 8 -25.24 35.10 71.37
N SER A 9 -25.41 35.76 70.22
CA SER A 9 -26.71 35.79 69.51
C SER A 9 -27.26 34.36 69.44
N THR A 10 -28.56 34.18 69.72
CA THR A 10 -29.23 32.87 69.63
C THR A 10 -28.99 32.17 68.29
N HIS A 11 -28.80 32.96 67.22
CA HIS A 11 -28.42 32.47 65.89
C HIS A 11 -26.99 31.91 65.84
N LEU A 12 -26.01 32.53 66.50
CA LEU A 12 -24.62 32.06 66.54
C LEU A 12 -24.47 30.80 67.39
N ALA A 13 -25.16 30.74 68.53
CA ALA A 13 -25.20 29.55 69.37
C ALA A 13 -25.78 28.34 68.60
N ARG A 14 -26.90 28.55 67.89
CA ARG A 14 -27.52 27.53 67.05
C ARG A 14 -26.62 27.10 65.87
N LEU A 15 -25.85 28.03 65.29
CA LEU A 15 -24.87 27.69 64.27
C LEU A 15 -23.73 26.83 64.82
N ARG A 16 -23.17 27.17 65.99
CA ARG A 16 -22.12 26.39 66.65
C ARG A 16 -22.58 24.97 66.94
N GLU A 17 -23.77 24.82 67.51
CA GLU A 17 -24.34 23.50 67.82
C GLU A 17 -24.49 22.63 66.56
N ARG A 18 -25.07 23.18 65.48
CA ARG A 18 -25.23 22.47 64.21
C ARG A 18 -23.91 22.07 63.57
N LEU A 19 -22.93 22.97 63.58
CA LEU A 19 -21.59 22.69 63.05
C LEU A 19 -20.89 21.61 63.88
N ALA A 20 -20.99 21.66 65.22
CA ALA A 20 -20.41 20.67 66.11
C ALA A 20 -20.98 19.27 65.90
N GLN A 21 -22.28 19.14 65.63
CA GLN A 21 -22.91 17.85 65.27
C GLN A 21 -22.30 17.21 64.00
N GLN A 22 -21.70 18.01 63.11
CA GLN A 22 -20.97 17.55 61.92
C GLN A 22 -19.44 17.50 62.13
N GLY A 23 -18.96 17.74 63.36
CA GLY A 23 -17.53 17.83 63.66
C GLY A 23 -16.85 19.08 63.07
N HIS A 24 -17.61 20.15 62.80
CA HIS A 24 -17.12 21.40 62.24
C HIS A 24 -17.03 22.48 63.33
N THR A 25 -16.08 23.40 63.18
CA THR A 25 -15.83 24.49 64.13
C THR A 25 -16.15 25.84 63.49
N LEU A 26 -17.02 26.64 64.11
CA LEU A 26 -17.27 28.02 63.67
C LEU A 26 -16.09 28.92 64.03
N LEU A 27 -15.58 29.70 63.07
CA LEU A 27 -14.42 30.58 63.26
C LEU A 27 -14.83 32.04 63.56
N ASP A 28 -16.02 32.45 63.13
CA ASP A 28 -16.57 33.77 63.46
C ASP A 28 -17.19 33.78 64.87
N ASP A 29 -16.99 34.89 65.58
CA ASP A 29 -17.42 35.12 66.96
C ASP A 29 -18.63 36.06 67.09
N GLU A 30 -18.96 36.80 66.03
CA GLU A 30 -20.07 37.75 66.00
C GLU A 30 -21.12 37.42 64.92
N TRP A 31 -22.41 37.62 65.23
CA TRP A 31 -23.51 37.51 64.27
C TRP A 31 -23.76 38.82 63.52
N ARG A 32 -23.41 38.84 62.23
CA ARG A 32 -23.57 39.98 61.29
C ARG A 32 -24.84 39.92 60.42
N GLY A 33 -25.83 39.09 60.80
CA GLY A 33 -27.08 38.92 60.05
C GLY A 33 -27.12 37.69 59.12
N ARG A 34 -28.30 37.42 58.54
CA ARG A 34 -28.57 36.19 57.75
C ARG A 34 -27.91 36.16 56.37
N ALA A 35 -27.72 37.32 55.75
CA ALA A 35 -27.05 37.43 54.46
C ALA A 35 -25.51 37.40 54.58
N ALA A 36 -24.98 37.71 55.76
CA ALA A 36 -23.55 37.69 56.01
C ALA A 36 -22.98 36.27 55.89
N ARG A 37 -21.71 36.20 55.47
CA ARG A 37 -20.95 34.95 55.37
C ARG A 37 -20.21 34.70 56.68
N TYR A 38 -20.25 33.45 57.11
CA TYR A 38 -19.55 32.94 58.30
C TYR A 38 -18.59 31.85 57.87
N ARG A 39 -17.36 31.92 58.38
CA ARG A 39 -16.27 30.98 58.18
C ARG A 39 -16.36 29.88 59.22
N PHE A 40 -16.11 28.66 58.78
CA PHE A 40 -16.02 27.50 59.62
C PHE A 40 -14.93 26.58 59.07
N ARG A 41 -14.34 25.79 59.98
CA ARG A 41 -13.34 24.77 59.70
C ARG A 41 -13.99 23.40 59.80
N CYS A 42 -13.86 22.56 58.78
CA CYS A 42 -14.39 21.19 58.84
C CYS A 42 -13.48 20.28 59.69
N ALA A 43 -13.92 19.05 59.96
CA ALA A 43 -13.16 18.06 60.73
C ALA A 43 -11.78 17.72 60.13
N HIS A 44 -11.63 17.87 58.81
CA HIS A 44 -10.37 17.64 58.09
C HIS A 44 -9.49 18.90 58.00
N GLY A 45 -9.86 19.99 58.69
CA GLY A 45 -9.07 21.23 58.74
C GLY A 45 -9.36 22.25 57.62
N HIS A 46 -10.22 21.93 56.65
CA HIS A 46 -10.55 22.86 55.57
C HIS A 46 -11.41 24.03 56.03
N GLU A 47 -11.02 25.24 55.66
CA GLU A 47 -11.80 26.46 55.91
C GLU A 47 -12.70 26.79 54.72
N THR A 48 -13.97 27.04 55.01
CA THR A 48 -14.96 27.45 54.01
C THR A 48 -15.95 28.40 54.64
N SER A 49 -16.77 29.04 53.82
CA SER A 49 -17.77 29.99 54.29
C SER A 49 -19.15 29.76 53.66
N ARG A 50 -20.19 30.04 54.42
CA ARG A 50 -21.60 29.99 53.97
C ARG A 50 -22.36 31.17 54.54
N SER A 51 -23.47 31.54 53.90
CA SER A 51 -24.35 32.57 54.46
C SER A 51 -25.02 32.05 55.73
N GLY A 52 -25.30 32.94 56.68
CA GLY A 52 -25.99 32.59 57.93
C GLY A 52 -27.35 31.92 57.69
N ALA A 53 -28.09 32.37 56.67
CA ALA A 53 -29.35 31.76 56.25
C ALA A 53 -29.19 30.29 55.82
N HIS A 54 -28.15 29.98 55.04
CA HIS A 54 -27.89 28.62 54.57
C HIS A 54 -27.41 27.72 55.71
N ALA A 55 -26.47 28.22 56.51
CA ALA A 55 -25.86 27.50 57.63
C ALA A 55 -26.88 27.11 58.73
N LEU A 56 -27.92 27.94 58.93
CA LEU A 56 -29.00 27.64 59.88
C LEU A 56 -30.03 26.63 59.36
N ARG A 57 -30.19 26.50 58.04
CA ARG A 57 -31.27 25.70 57.42
C ARG A 57 -30.79 24.36 56.88
N PHE A 58 -29.59 24.30 56.31
CA PHE A 58 -29.07 23.13 55.61
C PHE A 58 -27.90 22.50 56.38
N LEU A 59 -27.58 21.25 56.03
CA LEU A 59 -26.31 20.63 56.42
C LEU A 59 -25.19 21.31 55.63
N ILE A 60 -24.05 21.53 56.26
CA ILE A 60 -22.94 22.19 55.59
C ILE A 60 -21.91 21.17 55.16
N ASP A 61 -21.92 20.84 53.88
CA ASP A 61 -20.88 20.01 53.28
C ASP A 61 -19.62 20.83 53.01
N CYS A 62 -18.47 20.22 53.27
CA CYS A 62 -17.17 20.80 52.96
C CYS A 62 -16.80 20.49 51.50
N PRO A 63 -16.73 21.49 50.59
CA PRO A 63 -16.45 21.24 49.17
C PRO A 63 -15.06 20.66 48.93
N ALA A 64 -14.09 21.01 49.78
CA ALA A 64 -12.73 20.46 49.70
C ALA A 64 -12.73 18.96 50.04
N CYS A 65 -13.39 18.57 51.14
CA CYS A 65 -13.56 17.16 51.48
C CYS A 65 -14.33 16.39 50.40
N GLU A 66 -15.37 17.01 49.82
CA GLU A 66 -16.11 16.39 48.72
C GLU A 66 -15.22 16.20 47.49
N ALA A 67 -14.42 17.21 47.12
CA ALA A 67 -13.48 17.13 46.02
C ALA A 67 -12.41 16.04 46.24
N GLU A 68 -11.81 15.98 47.43
CA GLU A 68 -10.85 14.94 47.80
C GLU A 68 -11.46 13.54 47.76
N ALA A 69 -12.67 13.37 48.27
CA ALA A 69 -13.40 12.11 48.20
C ALA A 69 -13.68 11.69 46.75
N LYS A 70 -14.04 12.64 45.88
CA LYS A 70 -14.24 12.38 44.44
C LYS A 70 -12.94 12.04 43.73
N LEU A 71 -11.84 12.73 44.04
CA LEU A 71 -10.52 12.41 43.50
C LEU A 71 -10.07 11.01 43.91
N THR A 72 -10.23 10.68 45.20
CA THR A 72 -9.91 9.36 45.74
C THR A 72 -10.71 8.27 45.02
N ARG A 73 -12.01 8.50 44.80
CA ARG A 73 -12.87 7.58 44.04
C ARG A 73 -12.43 7.43 42.59
N LEU A 74 -12.04 8.51 41.91
CA LEU A 74 -11.47 8.44 40.56
C LEU A 74 -10.18 7.60 40.53
N GLN A 75 -9.27 7.86 41.46
CA GLN A 75 -7.99 7.14 41.58
C GLN A 75 -8.24 5.65 41.85
N GLN A 76 -9.20 5.30 42.71
CA GLN A 76 -9.55 3.92 43.01
C GLN A 76 -10.10 3.18 41.78
N ILE A 77 -11.05 3.78 41.03
CA ILE A 77 -11.60 3.18 39.81
C ILE A 77 -10.50 2.90 38.79
N VAL A 78 -9.60 3.87 38.60
CA VAL A 78 -8.51 3.76 37.62
C VAL A 78 -7.49 2.70 38.07
N ARG A 79 -7.14 2.66 39.36
CA ARG A 79 -6.23 1.66 39.93
C ARG A 79 -6.81 0.24 39.82
N GLN A 80 -8.10 0.04 40.09
CA GLN A 80 -8.76 -1.26 39.93
C GLN A 80 -8.76 -1.74 38.47
N ALA A 81 -8.77 -0.82 37.51
CA ALA A 81 -8.65 -1.13 36.09
C ALA A 81 -7.18 -1.28 35.60
N GLY A 82 -6.21 -1.28 36.51
CA GLY A 82 -4.78 -1.40 36.20
C GLY A 82 -4.16 -0.12 35.61
N GLY A 83 -4.76 1.05 35.86
CA GLY A 83 -4.26 2.34 35.39
C GLY A 83 -3.77 3.25 36.52
N GLU A 84 -3.31 4.44 36.12
CA GLU A 84 -2.82 5.49 37.00
C GLU A 84 -3.56 6.82 36.70
N CYS A 85 -3.98 7.51 37.75
CA CYS A 85 -4.49 8.88 37.64
C CYS A 85 -3.32 9.84 37.80
N LEU A 86 -3.06 10.66 36.78
CA LEU A 86 -1.96 11.62 36.77
C LEU A 86 -2.38 12.99 37.35
N SER A 87 -3.68 13.19 37.60
CA SER A 87 -4.21 14.42 38.19
C SER A 87 -4.20 14.34 39.72
N THR A 88 -3.79 15.43 40.37
CA THR A 88 -3.62 15.52 41.83
C THR A 88 -4.72 16.32 42.52
N SER A 89 -5.62 16.95 41.77
CA SER A 89 -6.75 17.73 42.31
C SER A 89 -8.03 17.43 41.56
N TYR A 90 -9.18 17.60 42.23
CA TYR A 90 -10.50 17.50 41.62
C TYR A 90 -11.26 18.82 41.79
N SER A 91 -11.71 19.39 40.69
CA SER A 91 -12.47 20.64 40.66
C SER A 91 -13.97 20.35 40.58
N ASN A 92 -14.41 19.69 39.50
CA ASN A 92 -15.79 19.26 39.32
C ASN A 92 -15.92 18.05 38.38
N SER A 93 -17.13 17.50 38.23
CA SER A 93 -17.37 16.28 37.44
C SER A 93 -17.34 16.49 35.92
N ARG A 94 -17.51 17.73 35.44
CA ARG A 94 -17.48 18.06 34.01
C ARG A 94 -16.07 18.35 33.49
N ASP A 95 -15.16 18.71 34.39
CA ASP A 95 -13.76 18.98 34.07
C ASP A 95 -13.01 17.72 33.65
N THR A 96 -11.92 17.94 32.91
CA THR A 96 -11.05 16.90 32.38
C THR A 96 -9.88 16.63 33.30
N TYR A 97 -9.53 15.36 33.40
CA TYR A 97 -8.43 14.86 34.21
C TYR A 97 -7.57 13.95 33.35
N ARG A 98 -6.27 13.93 33.63
CA ARG A 98 -5.26 13.16 32.93
C ARG A 98 -5.02 11.80 33.58
N PHE A 99 -4.91 10.76 32.76
CA PHE A 99 -4.73 9.38 33.19
C PHE A 99 -3.77 8.61 32.27
N ARG A 100 -3.23 7.49 32.76
CA ARG A 100 -2.42 6.51 32.03
C ARG A 100 -2.98 5.11 32.22
N CYS A 101 -3.19 4.33 31.15
CA CYS A 101 -3.68 2.95 31.26
C CYS A 101 -2.57 1.89 31.27
N ARG A 102 -2.93 0.64 31.59
CA ARG A 102 -2.03 -0.52 31.59
C ARG A 102 -1.27 -0.77 30.28
N LEU A 103 -1.83 -0.31 29.16
CA LEU A 103 -1.22 -0.42 27.83
C LEU A 103 -0.34 0.81 27.48
N GLY A 104 -0.14 1.73 28.43
CA GLY A 104 0.67 2.93 28.25
C GLY A 104 -0.04 4.12 27.62
N HIS A 105 -1.34 4.04 27.32
CA HIS A 105 -2.05 5.19 26.76
C HIS A 105 -2.22 6.29 27.80
N GLU A 106 -1.66 7.46 27.52
CA GLU A 106 -1.92 8.69 28.26
C GLU A 106 -3.00 9.52 27.57
N PHE A 107 -3.99 9.98 28.33
CA PHE A 107 -5.10 10.76 27.78
C PHE A 107 -5.83 11.55 28.85
N GLU A 108 -6.65 12.49 28.39
CA GLU A 108 -7.54 13.28 29.24
C GLU A 108 -9.01 12.91 28.97
N THR A 109 -9.81 12.86 30.03
CA THR A 109 -11.26 12.62 29.95
C THR A 109 -11.99 13.23 31.14
N ARG A 110 -13.31 13.40 31.01
CA ARG A 110 -14.14 14.02 32.06
C ARG A 110 -14.28 13.15 33.30
N GLY A 111 -14.22 13.75 34.48
CA GLY A 111 -14.37 13.04 35.77
C GLY A 111 -15.67 12.25 35.88
N ALA A 112 -16.79 12.81 35.42
CA ALA A 112 -18.10 12.15 35.41
C ALA A 112 -18.10 10.82 34.64
N ARG A 113 -17.35 10.75 33.52
CA ARG A 113 -17.28 9.55 32.68
C ARG A 113 -16.53 8.43 33.38
N VAL A 114 -15.44 8.78 34.06
CA VAL A 114 -14.63 7.84 34.86
C VAL A 114 -15.42 7.36 36.07
N LEU A 115 -16.14 8.26 36.77
CA LEU A 115 -17.02 7.91 37.89
C LEU A 115 -18.17 6.98 37.47
N ALA A 116 -18.60 7.03 36.21
CA ALA A 116 -19.58 6.13 35.61
C ALA A 116 -18.98 4.81 35.08
N GLY A 117 -17.67 4.57 35.27
CA GLY A 117 -16.98 3.32 34.91
C GLY A 117 -16.38 3.28 33.50
N SER A 118 -16.54 4.32 32.67
CA SER A 118 -15.95 4.38 31.32
C SER A 118 -14.81 5.40 31.26
N TRP A 119 -13.56 4.94 31.35
CA TRP A 119 -12.42 5.85 31.49
C TRP A 119 -11.45 5.86 30.29
N CYS A 120 -10.93 4.72 29.83
CA CYS A 120 -9.97 4.68 28.73
C CYS A 120 -10.64 4.54 27.35
N ARG A 121 -10.66 5.62 26.56
CA ARG A 121 -11.26 5.62 25.21
C ARG A 121 -10.51 4.73 24.22
N TYR A 122 -9.20 4.57 24.39
CA TYR A 122 -8.38 3.68 23.57
C TYR A 122 -8.60 2.21 23.94
N CYS A 123 -8.79 1.91 25.22
CA CYS A 123 -9.10 0.55 25.64
C CYS A 123 -10.59 0.21 25.54
N GLY A 124 -11.50 1.16 25.33
CA GLY A 124 -12.94 0.87 25.27
C GLY A 124 -13.35 -0.07 24.12
N HIS A 125 -12.61 -0.09 23.00
CA HIS A 125 -12.80 -1.10 21.96
C HIS A 125 -12.03 -2.39 22.25
N ILE A 126 -10.89 -2.31 22.94
CA ILE A 126 -10.09 -3.46 23.38
C ILE A 126 -10.87 -4.25 24.44
N GLN A 127 -11.49 -3.61 25.43
CA GLN A 127 -12.29 -4.26 26.49
C GLN A 127 -13.56 -4.92 25.92
N ARG A 128 -14.25 -4.25 24.97
CA ARG A 128 -15.35 -4.89 24.21
C ARG A 128 -14.86 -6.05 23.35
N GLY A 129 -13.66 -5.92 22.78
CA GLY A 129 -12.98 -6.97 22.05
C GLY A 129 -12.41 -8.08 22.94
N GLU A 130 -12.14 -7.83 24.22
CA GLU A 130 -11.59 -8.78 25.19
C GLU A 130 -12.65 -9.74 25.71
N VAL A 131 -13.91 -9.28 25.85
CA VAL A 131 -15.06 -10.16 26.10
C VAL A 131 -15.34 -11.06 24.89
N LEU A 132 -15.04 -10.60 23.67
CA LEU A 132 -15.14 -11.36 22.42
C LEU A 132 -13.82 -12.02 21.99
N ARG A 133 -12.74 -11.86 22.78
CA ARG A 133 -11.41 -12.37 22.42
C ARG A 133 -11.48 -13.86 22.60
N ASP A 134 -11.42 -14.59 21.49
CA ASP A 134 -11.22 -16.03 21.51
C ASP A 134 -9.86 -16.32 22.18
N PRO A 135 -9.83 -16.81 23.43
CA PRO A 135 -8.57 -17.06 24.14
C PRO A 135 -7.75 -18.17 23.46
N THR A 136 -8.40 -19.01 22.64
CA THR A 136 -7.74 -20.05 21.85
C THR A 136 -7.25 -19.54 20.50
N GLY A 137 -7.62 -18.32 20.10
CA GLY A 137 -7.34 -17.78 18.77
C GLY A 137 -5.85 -17.67 18.46
N LEU A 138 -5.03 -17.20 19.41
CA LEU A 138 -3.58 -17.15 19.24
C LEU A 138 -2.98 -18.55 19.04
N ALA A 139 -3.38 -19.52 19.87
CA ALA A 139 -2.89 -20.90 19.76
C ALA A 139 -3.28 -21.51 18.39
N ARG A 140 -4.49 -21.25 17.90
CA ARG A 140 -4.93 -21.69 16.57
C ARG A 140 -4.12 -21.06 15.43
N ILE A 141 -3.79 -19.77 15.54
CA ILE A 141 -2.95 -19.07 14.55
C ILE A 141 -1.54 -19.67 14.54
N GLN A 142 -0.93 -19.82 15.71
CA GLN A 142 0.41 -20.38 15.86
C GLN A 142 0.46 -21.84 15.38
N GLU A 143 -0.57 -22.63 15.70
CA GLU A 143 -0.67 -24.01 15.24
C GLU A 143 -0.82 -24.11 13.73
N ALA A 144 -1.67 -23.28 13.12
CA ALA A 144 -1.85 -23.23 11.68
C ALA A 144 -0.56 -22.83 10.95
N ALA A 145 0.22 -21.90 11.52
CA ALA A 145 1.54 -21.54 11.00
C ALA A 145 2.52 -22.71 11.08
N ARG A 146 2.61 -23.36 12.25
CA ARG A 146 3.48 -24.51 12.51
C ARG A 146 3.18 -25.69 11.56
N LYS A 147 1.91 -26.02 11.35
CA LYS A 147 1.47 -27.07 10.40
C LYS A 147 1.90 -26.81 8.95
N ARG A 148 2.21 -25.56 8.60
CA ARG A 148 2.70 -25.16 7.27
C ARG A 148 4.22 -24.93 7.25
N GLY A 149 4.93 -25.38 8.28
CA GLY A 149 6.38 -25.24 8.40
C GLY A 149 6.84 -23.79 8.56
N GLY A 150 5.97 -22.89 9.02
CA GLY A 150 6.34 -21.51 9.26
C GLY A 150 6.00 -21.03 10.66
N GLU A 151 6.24 -19.75 10.90
CA GLU A 151 6.11 -19.13 12.21
C GLU A 151 5.26 -17.86 12.15
N TRP A 152 4.57 -17.62 13.26
CA TRP A 152 3.99 -16.32 13.56
C TRP A 152 5.05 -15.46 14.24
N LEU A 153 5.25 -14.23 13.77
CA LEU A 153 6.24 -13.34 14.35
C LEU A 153 5.66 -12.64 15.61
N PRO A 154 6.43 -12.53 16.71
CA PRO A 154 5.92 -12.02 17.98
C PRO A 154 5.29 -10.62 17.88
N GLN A 155 4.01 -10.52 18.24
CA GLN A 155 3.28 -9.25 18.41
C GLN A 155 2.08 -9.42 19.36
N PRO A 156 1.52 -8.36 19.95
CA PRO A 156 0.36 -8.49 20.83
C PRO A 156 -0.87 -9.08 20.10
N TYR A 157 -1.40 -10.20 20.61
CA TYR A 157 -2.64 -10.77 20.09
C TYR A 157 -3.86 -9.97 20.58
N THR A 158 -4.74 -9.60 19.66
CA THR A 158 -5.95 -8.83 19.96
C THR A 158 -7.19 -9.65 19.62
N ARG A 159 -7.38 -10.00 18.34
CA ARG A 159 -8.50 -10.80 17.80
C ARG A 159 -8.10 -11.55 16.53
N MET A 160 -8.94 -12.47 16.06
CA MET A 160 -8.65 -13.28 14.87
C MET A 160 -8.63 -12.48 13.56
N GLU A 161 -9.39 -11.39 13.49
CA GLU A 161 -9.56 -10.55 12.30
C GLU A 161 -8.42 -9.54 12.11
N GLU A 162 -7.54 -9.39 13.08
CA GLU A 162 -6.41 -8.46 13.00
C GLU A 162 -5.26 -9.00 12.17
N LEU A 163 -4.45 -8.05 11.70
CA LEU A 163 -3.27 -8.31 10.90
C LEU A 163 -2.10 -8.74 11.78
N TYR A 164 -1.45 -9.81 11.35
CA TYR A 164 -0.29 -10.39 11.98
C TYR A 164 0.77 -10.70 10.92
N ARG A 165 2.03 -10.52 11.32
CA ARG A 165 3.19 -10.95 10.54
C ARG A 165 3.47 -12.45 10.68
N PHE A 166 3.80 -13.09 9.56
CA PHE A 166 4.15 -14.50 9.45
C PHE A 166 5.40 -14.68 8.59
N ARG A 167 6.11 -15.78 8.81
CA ARG A 167 7.23 -16.24 7.97
C ARG A 167 7.02 -17.71 7.59
N CYS A 168 7.26 -18.11 6.34
CA CYS A 168 7.19 -19.52 5.93
C CYS A 168 8.56 -20.22 6.00
N ALA A 169 8.59 -21.54 5.76
CA ALA A 169 9.81 -22.35 5.71
C ALA A 169 10.87 -21.79 4.74
N GLU A 170 10.43 -21.22 3.61
CA GLU A 170 11.30 -20.60 2.59
C GLU A 170 11.77 -19.19 2.99
N GLY A 171 11.47 -18.73 4.21
CA GLY A 171 11.90 -17.42 4.71
C GLY A 171 11.06 -16.23 4.23
N HIS A 172 10.02 -16.43 3.41
CA HIS A 172 9.15 -15.32 2.99
C HIS A 172 8.36 -14.76 4.16
N GLU A 173 8.42 -13.46 4.35
CA GLU A 173 7.59 -12.75 5.34
C GLU A 173 6.40 -12.06 4.69
N TRP A 174 5.24 -12.11 5.35
CA TRP A 174 4.06 -11.36 4.93
C TRP A 174 3.15 -11.02 6.10
N THR A 175 2.24 -10.08 5.87
CA THR A 175 1.23 -9.67 6.84
C THR A 175 -0.16 -10.09 6.35
N THR A 176 -0.94 -10.75 7.20
CA THR A 176 -2.33 -11.14 6.88
C THR A 176 -3.16 -11.33 8.14
N ARG A 177 -4.46 -11.55 8.01
CA ARG A 177 -5.35 -11.77 9.15
C ARG A 177 -5.18 -13.17 9.74
N GLY A 178 -5.26 -13.29 11.07
CA GLY A 178 -5.19 -14.59 11.76
C GLY A 178 -6.23 -15.60 11.27
N VAL A 179 -7.46 -15.16 11.05
CA VAL A 179 -8.56 -15.98 10.51
C VAL A 179 -8.25 -16.57 9.13
N VAL A 180 -7.49 -15.86 8.29
CA VAL A 180 -7.13 -16.29 6.94
C VAL A 180 -6.13 -17.45 6.99
N VAL A 181 -5.17 -17.37 7.90
CA VAL A 181 -4.19 -18.43 8.18
C VAL A 181 -4.89 -19.68 8.71
N VAL A 182 -5.79 -19.53 9.69
CA VAL A 182 -6.53 -20.66 10.27
C VAL A 182 -7.46 -21.33 9.24
N ARG A 183 -8.02 -20.57 8.29
CA ARG A 183 -8.79 -21.12 7.15
C ARG A 183 -7.91 -21.82 6.08
N GLY A 184 -6.59 -21.80 6.23
CA GLY A 184 -5.65 -22.55 5.38
C GLY A 184 -5.02 -21.78 4.23
N LYS A 185 -5.24 -20.46 4.12
CA LYS A 185 -4.49 -19.61 3.17
C LYS A 185 -3.15 -19.23 3.81
N TRP A 186 -2.06 -19.38 3.06
CA TRP A 186 -0.69 -19.24 3.58
C TRP A 186 0.18 -18.38 2.64
N CYS A 187 1.48 -18.65 2.58
CA CYS A 187 2.45 -17.94 1.75
C CYS A 187 2.06 -17.95 0.26
N ARG A 188 1.73 -16.76 -0.26
CA ARG A 188 1.40 -16.57 -1.68
C ARG A 188 2.59 -16.87 -2.60
N LEU A 189 3.81 -16.55 -2.19
CA LEU A 189 5.00 -16.79 -3.00
C LEU A 189 5.26 -18.29 -3.18
N CYS A 190 5.17 -19.08 -2.11
CA CYS A 190 5.28 -20.54 -2.19
C CYS A 190 4.13 -21.15 -3.00
N ALA A 191 2.89 -20.69 -2.79
CA ALA A 191 1.73 -21.18 -3.55
C ALA A 191 1.86 -20.87 -5.05
N ASN A 192 2.33 -19.67 -5.40
CA ASN A 192 2.57 -19.29 -6.79
C ASN A 192 3.71 -20.11 -7.41
N ARG A 193 4.81 -20.36 -6.66
CA ARG A 193 5.90 -21.23 -7.12
C ARG A 193 5.39 -22.65 -7.39
N SER A 194 4.68 -23.27 -6.44
CA SER A 194 4.15 -24.63 -6.64
C SER A 194 3.16 -24.73 -7.80
N VAL A 195 2.34 -23.69 -8.01
CA VAL A 195 1.45 -23.62 -9.18
C VAL A 195 2.27 -23.46 -10.46
N SER A 196 3.28 -22.58 -10.48
CA SER A 196 4.18 -22.42 -11.62
C SER A 196 4.89 -23.73 -11.97
N ASP A 197 5.45 -24.41 -10.96
CA ASP A 197 6.16 -25.67 -11.11
C ASP A 197 5.23 -26.79 -11.60
N ALA A 198 3.98 -26.85 -11.11
CA ALA A 198 2.99 -27.80 -11.60
C ALA A 198 2.59 -27.56 -13.07
N HIS A 199 2.68 -26.32 -13.56
CA HIS A 199 2.45 -25.98 -14.96
C HIS A 199 3.71 -26.15 -15.83
N LEU A 200 4.88 -26.40 -15.24
CA LEU A 200 6.07 -26.74 -16.01
C LEU A 200 5.86 -28.12 -16.65
N ARG A 201 5.85 -28.11 -17.97
CA ARG A 201 5.89 -29.33 -18.78
C ARG A 201 7.15 -30.12 -18.43
N LYS A 202 6.96 -31.36 -17.96
CA LYS A 202 8.07 -32.27 -17.64
C LYS A 202 8.95 -32.56 -18.87
N ASP A 203 8.36 -32.58 -20.06
CA ASP A 203 9.00 -32.79 -21.36
C ASP A 203 9.48 -31.48 -22.03
N GLY A 204 9.38 -30.35 -21.33
CA GLY A 204 9.60 -29.03 -21.92
C GLY A 204 11.01 -28.79 -22.44
N LEU A 205 12.03 -29.31 -21.74
CA LEU A 205 13.43 -29.18 -22.16
C LEU A 205 13.74 -30.08 -23.37
N ASP A 206 13.33 -31.36 -23.29
CA ASP A 206 13.53 -32.35 -24.36
C ASP A 206 12.89 -31.88 -25.67
N GLU A 207 11.71 -31.26 -25.60
CA GLU A 207 11.04 -30.65 -26.74
C GLU A 207 11.89 -29.53 -27.37
N LEU A 208 12.51 -28.66 -26.57
CA LEU A 208 13.38 -27.59 -27.06
C LEU A 208 14.66 -28.12 -27.68
N HIS A 209 15.26 -29.18 -27.11
CA HIS A 209 16.41 -29.85 -27.71
C HIS A 209 16.05 -30.46 -29.06
N ARG A 210 14.89 -31.11 -29.17
CA ARG A 210 14.41 -31.69 -30.43
C ARG A 210 14.16 -30.62 -31.50
N ILE A 211 13.43 -29.54 -31.19
CA ILE A 211 13.19 -28.44 -32.17
C ILE A 211 14.54 -27.84 -32.61
N ALA A 212 15.49 -27.72 -31.70
CA ALA A 212 16.82 -27.23 -32.05
C ALA A 212 17.52 -28.15 -33.05
N GLN A 213 17.50 -29.46 -32.81
CA GLN A 213 18.08 -30.47 -33.70
C GLN A 213 17.39 -30.49 -35.07
N GLU A 214 16.05 -30.37 -35.12
CA GLU A 214 15.27 -30.31 -36.37
C GLU A 214 15.69 -29.12 -37.25
N HIS A 215 16.05 -27.99 -36.63
CA HIS A 215 16.59 -26.82 -37.34
C HIS A 215 18.12 -26.84 -37.52
N GLY A 216 18.77 -27.98 -37.28
CA GLY A 216 20.22 -28.15 -37.41
C GLY A 216 21.05 -27.36 -36.40
N GLY A 217 20.46 -26.99 -35.27
CA GLY A 217 21.13 -26.28 -34.18
C GLY A 217 21.03 -26.99 -32.84
N GLN A 218 21.31 -26.26 -31.76
CA GLN A 218 21.43 -26.77 -30.40
C GLN A 218 20.77 -25.81 -29.41
N CYS A 219 20.03 -26.37 -28.44
CA CYS A 219 19.58 -25.65 -27.26
C CYS A 219 20.66 -25.80 -26.16
N LEU A 220 21.15 -24.68 -25.63
CA LEU A 220 22.23 -24.63 -24.65
C LEU A 220 21.72 -24.63 -23.19
N ALA A 221 20.42 -24.82 -22.98
CA ALA A 221 19.82 -24.82 -21.66
C ALA A 221 19.92 -26.21 -20.98
N HIS A 222 20.05 -26.21 -19.65
CA HIS A 222 20.12 -27.42 -18.82
C HIS A 222 18.85 -27.65 -17.97
N SER A 223 17.97 -26.65 -17.88
CA SER A 223 16.71 -26.71 -17.15
C SER A 223 15.58 -26.04 -17.95
N TYR A 224 14.34 -26.41 -17.65
CA TYR A 224 13.15 -25.81 -18.24
C TYR A 224 12.41 -24.96 -17.20
N ASP A 225 12.44 -23.64 -17.39
CA ASP A 225 11.84 -22.64 -16.50
C ASP A 225 10.50 -22.11 -17.06
N GLY A 226 9.92 -22.81 -18.05
CA GLY A 226 8.61 -22.52 -18.63
C GLY A 226 8.64 -21.81 -19.98
N VAL A 227 7.45 -21.64 -20.58
CA VAL A 227 7.30 -21.16 -21.97
C VAL A 227 7.78 -19.72 -22.19
N ASN A 228 7.73 -18.89 -21.14
CA ASN A 228 8.09 -17.47 -21.19
C ASN A 228 9.54 -17.20 -20.76
N ALA A 229 10.24 -18.20 -20.22
CA ALA A 229 11.65 -18.08 -19.89
C ALA A 229 12.50 -17.96 -21.16
N ARG A 230 13.65 -17.29 -21.04
CA ARG A 230 14.57 -17.07 -22.16
C ARG A 230 15.65 -18.15 -22.15
N TYR A 231 15.78 -18.85 -23.26
CA TYR A 231 16.75 -19.93 -23.46
C TYR A 231 17.75 -19.52 -24.54
N ARG A 232 18.98 -20.02 -24.40
CA ARG A 232 20.05 -19.81 -25.39
C ARG A 232 20.05 -20.94 -26.41
N PHE A 233 20.14 -20.57 -27.68
CA PHE A 233 20.24 -21.50 -28.80
C PHE A 233 21.43 -21.13 -29.68
N ARG A 234 21.96 -22.12 -30.39
CA ARG A 234 22.99 -21.99 -31.41
C ARG A 234 22.48 -22.62 -32.72
N CYS A 235 22.54 -21.94 -33.86
CA CYS A 235 22.11 -22.52 -35.13
C CYS A 235 23.26 -23.23 -35.87
N ALA A 236 22.96 -23.91 -36.97
CA ALA A 236 23.95 -24.54 -37.86
C ALA A 236 25.05 -23.58 -38.34
N GLN A 237 24.72 -22.30 -38.55
CA GLN A 237 25.65 -21.26 -38.98
C GLN A 237 26.48 -20.66 -37.82
N GLY A 238 26.35 -21.22 -36.60
CA GLY A 238 27.11 -20.79 -35.43
C GLY A 238 26.55 -19.57 -34.70
N HIS A 239 25.46 -18.95 -35.17
CA HIS A 239 24.83 -17.82 -34.46
C HIS A 239 24.26 -18.26 -33.13
N GLU A 240 24.56 -17.52 -32.06
CA GLU A 240 23.97 -17.71 -30.74
C GLU A 240 22.97 -16.60 -30.41
N TRP A 241 21.80 -16.96 -29.91
CA TRP A 241 20.80 -15.99 -29.49
C TRP A 241 19.99 -16.48 -28.30
N GLY A 242 19.38 -15.53 -27.59
CA GLY A 242 18.43 -15.81 -26.52
C GLY A 242 17.00 -15.48 -26.96
N THR A 243 16.07 -16.44 -26.83
CA THR A 243 14.63 -16.22 -27.10
C THR A 243 13.75 -17.03 -26.16
N GLN A 244 12.45 -16.76 -26.15
CA GLN A 244 11.49 -17.50 -25.34
C GLN A 244 11.16 -18.86 -25.97
N ALA A 245 10.94 -19.89 -25.14
CA ALA A 245 10.52 -21.22 -25.63
C ALA A 245 9.25 -21.15 -26.48
N GLY A 246 8.28 -20.29 -26.10
CA GLY A 246 7.07 -20.07 -26.88
C GLY A 246 7.32 -19.54 -28.30
N ASN A 247 8.39 -18.78 -28.54
CA ASN A 247 8.74 -18.30 -29.89
C ASN A 247 9.29 -19.43 -30.77
N VAL A 248 10.17 -20.25 -30.19
CA VAL A 248 10.77 -21.40 -30.88
C VAL A 248 9.70 -22.41 -31.27
N ARG A 249 8.74 -22.69 -30.38
CA ARG A 249 7.57 -23.55 -30.67
C ARG A 249 6.66 -23.00 -31.76
N ARG A 250 6.61 -21.68 -31.94
CA ARG A 250 5.89 -21.01 -33.04
C ARG A 250 6.66 -21.03 -34.37
N GLY A 251 7.85 -21.65 -34.42
CA GLY A 251 8.69 -21.74 -35.61
C GLY A 251 9.67 -20.57 -35.79
N GLN A 252 9.78 -19.66 -34.83
CA GLN A 252 10.81 -18.63 -34.87
C GLN A 252 12.14 -19.21 -34.38
N TRP A 253 13.05 -19.49 -35.32
CA TRP A 253 14.34 -20.09 -35.03
C TRP A 253 15.45 -19.03 -34.86
N CYS A 254 16.30 -18.85 -35.87
CA CYS A 254 17.46 -17.96 -35.79
C CYS A 254 17.18 -16.59 -36.45
N PRO A 255 17.19 -15.49 -35.68
CA PRO A 255 16.92 -14.15 -36.21
C PRO A 255 18.00 -13.68 -37.18
N HIS A 256 19.26 -14.07 -36.96
CA HIS A 256 20.36 -13.74 -37.86
C HIS A 256 20.20 -14.41 -39.22
N CYS A 257 19.94 -15.72 -39.24
CA CYS A 257 19.67 -16.43 -40.50
C CYS A 257 18.38 -15.95 -41.18
N ALA A 258 17.38 -15.52 -40.42
CA ALA A 258 16.18 -14.91 -40.98
C ALA A 258 16.48 -13.55 -41.62
N ASP A 259 17.30 -12.71 -40.97
CA ASP A 259 17.76 -11.43 -41.53
C ASP A 259 18.63 -11.63 -42.77
N ASP A 260 19.59 -12.56 -42.73
CA ASP A 260 20.44 -12.90 -43.87
C ASP A 260 19.61 -13.37 -45.08
N LYS A 261 18.55 -14.17 -44.86
CA LYS A 261 17.61 -14.55 -45.92
C LYS A 261 16.78 -13.39 -46.46
N LEU A 262 16.55 -12.35 -45.65
CA LEU A 262 15.78 -11.17 -46.04
C LEU A 262 16.64 -10.08 -46.72
N ARG A 263 17.97 -10.21 -46.67
CA ARG A 263 18.88 -9.35 -47.45
C ARG A 263 18.69 -9.64 -48.93
N LEU A 264 17.91 -8.78 -49.59
CA LEU A 264 17.85 -8.71 -51.05
C LEU A 264 19.27 -8.51 -51.59
N SER A 265 19.62 -9.21 -52.66
CA SER A 265 20.93 -9.08 -53.29
C SER A 265 20.85 -8.19 -54.53
N ILE A 266 22.01 -7.83 -55.09
CA ILE A 266 22.04 -7.11 -56.36
C ILE A 266 21.47 -7.96 -57.50
N GLU A 267 21.60 -9.30 -57.43
CA GLU A 267 20.95 -10.21 -58.38
C GLU A 267 19.43 -10.08 -58.32
N THR A 268 18.83 -9.99 -57.13
CA THR A 268 17.38 -9.76 -57.00
C THR A 268 16.94 -8.45 -57.66
N MET A 269 17.76 -7.40 -57.59
CA MET A 269 17.48 -6.12 -58.26
C MET A 269 17.55 -6.26 -59.79
N ARG A 270 18.52 -7.02 -60.29
CA ARG A 270 18.68 -7.31 -61.72
C ARG A 270 17.51 -8.13 -62.28
N GLU A 271 17.06 -9.16 -61.56
CA GLU A 271 15.87 -9.94 -61.93
C GLU A 271 14.61 -9.07 -61.98
N MET A 272 14.40 -8.21 -60.98
CA MET A 272 13.29 -7.27 -60.93
C MET A 272 13.27 -6.29 -62.10
N ALA A 273 14.45 -5.90 -62.59
CA ALA A 273 14.58 -5.05 -63.77
C ALA A 273 14.26 -5.82 -65.05
N ALA A 274 14.80 -7.03 -65.20
CA ALA A 274 14.57 -7.89 -66.34
C ALA A 274 13.08 -8.23 -66.52
N GLN A 275 12.35 -8.50 -65.44
CA GLN A 275 10.90 -8.72 -65.46
C GLN A 275 10.09 -7.53 -66.02
N ARG A 276 10.66 -6.32 -66.00
CA ARG A 276 10.05 -5.09 -66.53
C ARG A 276 10.69 -4.63 -67.85
N GLY A 277 11.44 -5.52 -68.49
CA GLY A 277 12.14 -5.27 -69.75
C GLY A 277 13.28 -4.25 -69.64
N GLY A 278 13.82 -4.01 -68.45
CA GLY A 278 14.91 -3.07 -68.23
C GLY A 278 16.11 -3.70 -67.52
N LEU A 279 17.07 -2.86 -67.14
CA LEU A 279 18.32 -3.27 -66.50
C LEU A 279 18.53 -2.53 -65.17
N CYS A 280 19.11 -3.22 -64.19
CA CYS A 280 19.70 -2.58 -63.01
C CYS A 280 21.19 -2.39 -63.31
N ILE A 281 21.62 -1.14 -63.46
CA ILE A 281 22.98 -0.78 -63.90
C ILE A 281 23.97 -0.82 -62.74
N SER A 282 23.52 -0.53 -61.52
CA SER A 282 24.40 -0.56 -60.35
C SER A 282 24.97 -1.96 -60.06
N ASP A 283 26.21 -1.98 -59.56
CA ASP A 283 26.94 -3.22 -59.25
C ASP A 283 26.76 -3.73 -57.82
N ALA A 284 26.32 -2.87 -56.90
CA ALA A 284 26.19 -3.20 -55.49
C ALA A 284 24.84 -2.77 -54.90
N TYR A 285 24.23 -3.66 -54.11
CA TYR A 285 23.05 -3.36 -53.31
C TYR A 285 23.45 -3.21 -51.84
N ILE A 286 23.22 -2.03 -51.26
CA ILE A 286 23.56 -1.73 -49.87
C ILE A 286 22.34 -1.96 -48.96
N ASN A 287 21.19 -1.39 -49.31
CA ASN A 287 19.91 -1.53 -48.62
C ASN A 287 18.75 -1.03 -49.51
N ASN A 288 17.52 -1.12 -49.02
CA ASN A 288 16.34 -0.77 -49.81
C ASN A 288 16.08 0.74 -49.97
N ARG A 289 16.86 1.60 -49.27
CA ARG A 289 16.77 3.07 -49.30
C ARG A 289 17.90 3.73 -50.10
N THR A 290 18.99 3.03 -50.36
CA THR A 290 20.06 3.52 -51.24
C THR A 290 19.57 3.53 -52.68
N LYS A 291 19.77 4.64 -53.39
CA LYS A 291 19.39 4.73 -54.81
C LYS A 291 20.30 3.85 -55.65
N LEU A 292 19.69 3.07 -56.55
CA LEU A 292 20.37 2.37 -57.63
C LEU A 292 20.05 3.07 -58.95
N GLU A 293 20.92 2.87 -59.94
CA GLU A 293 20.71 3.29 -61.32
C GLU A 293 20.00 2.19 -62.10
N TRP A 294 18.94 2.56 -62.82
CA TRP A 294 18.07 1.68 -63.57
C TRP A 294 17.95 2.18 -65.01
N GLU A 295 17.73 1.25 -65.94
CA GLU A 295 17.44 1.51 -67.34
C GLU A 295 16.13 0.78 -67.73
N CYS A 296 15.26 1.41 -68.52
CA CYS A 296 14.01 0.77 -68.98
C CYS A 296 14.17 0.19 -70.38
N ALA A 297 13.17 -0.55 -70.86
CA ALA A 297 13.12 -1.09 -72.22
C ALA A 297 13.28 -0.03 -73.33
N ARG A 298 13.00 1.24 -73.03
CA ARG A 298 13.19 2.36 -73.96
C ARG A 298 14.57 3.02 -73.81
N GLY A 299 15.46 2.55 -72.95
CA GLY A 299 16.80 3.13 -72.76
C GLY A 299 16.87 4.34 -71.82
N HIS A 300 15.79 4.72 -71.14
CA HIS A 300 15.86 5.82 -70.15
C HIS A 300 16.63 5.37 -68.91
N ARG A 301 17.63 6.15 -68.50
CA ARG A 301 18.35 5.94 -67.23
C ARG A 301 17.85 6.84 -66.12
N TRP A 302 17.67 6.29 -64.92
CA TRP A 302 17.28 7.07 -63.74
C TRP A 302 17.75 6.43 -62.43
N HIS A 303 17.82 7.25 -61.38
CA HIS A 303 18.14 6.80 -60.04
C HIS A 303 16.87 6.62 -59.21
N SER A 304 16.67 5.42 -58.65
CA SER A 304 15.53 5.12 -57.77
C SER A 304 15.92 4.13 -56.68
N THR A 305 15.28 4.23 -55.52
CA THR A 305 15.47 3.29 -54.43
C THR A 305 14.76 1.96 -54.73
N PRO A 306 15.35 0.80 -54.38
CA PRO A 306 14.69 -0.50 -54.47
C PRO A 306 13.29 -0.56 -53.86
N GLN A 307 13.04 0.16 -52.75
CA GLN A 307 11.72 0.27 -52.14
C GLN A 307 10.67 0.82 -53.12
N ASN A 308 10.98 1.88 -53.87
CA ASN A 308 10.06 2.48 -54.85
C ASN A 308 9.82 1.56 -56.04
N ILE A 309 10.85 0.86 -56.51
CA ILE A 309 10.72 -0.13 -57.59
C ILE A 309 9.81 -1.30 -57.16
N ARG A 310 9.96 -1.77 -55.92
CA ARG A 310 9.08 -2.79 -55.33
C ARG A 310 7.64 -2.30 -55.14
N ALA A 311 7.45 -1.01 -54.84
CA ALA A 311 6.13 -0.40 -54.74
C ALA A 311 5.43 -0.19 -56.09
N GLY A 312 6.10 -0.50 -57.21
CA GLY A 312 5.51 -0.45 -58.55
C GLY A 312 5.89 0.79 -59.38
N HIS A 313 6.69 1.71 -58.83
CA HIS A 313 7.22 2.83 -59.61
C HIS A 313 8.37 2.35 -60.52
N TRP A 314 8.33 2.68 -61.81
CA TRP A 314 9.33 2.25 -62.77
C TRP A 314 10.06 3.45 -63.40
N CYS A 315 9.92 3.66 -64.72
CA CYS A 315 10.54 4.78 -65.40
C CYS A 315 9.66 6.04 -65.36
N PRO A 316 10.14 7.16 -64.78
CA PRO A 316 9.37 8.40 -64.71
C PRO A 316 9.13 9.01 -66.11
N GLN A 317 10.07 8.82 -67.05
CA GLN A 317 9.94 9.33 -68.41
C GLN A 317 8.89 8.54 -69.19
N CYS A 318 8.87 7.21 -69.08
CA CYS A 318 7.79 6.38 -69.63
C CYS A 318 6.43 6.72 -69.02
N ALA A 319 6.37 6.97 -67.70
CA ALA A 319 5.14 7.36 -67.02
C ALA A 319 4.64 8.75 -67.45
N HIS A 320 5.54 9.66 -67.83
CA HIS A 320 5.15 10.94 -68.41
C HIS A 320 4.66 10.77 -69.86
N LEU A 321 5.37 9.99 -70.68
CA LEU A 321 4.95 9.65 -72.05
C LEU A 321 3.55 9.04 -72.07
N SER A 322 3.24 8.11 -71.17
CA SER A 322 1.92 7.46 -71.12
C SER A 322 0.77 8.41 -70.73
N ARG A 323 1.07 9.61 -70.23
CA ARG A 323 0.08 10.64 -69.86
C ARG A 323 -0.13 11.69 -70.95
N ILE A 324 0.73 11.72 -71.97
CA ILE A 324 0.57 12.60 -73.12
C ILE A 324 -0.51 12.00 -74.03
N THR A 325 -1.65 12.68 -74.14
CA THR A 325 -2.79 12.23 -74.97
C THR A 325 -2.74 12.76 -76.41
N ARG A 326 -1.87 13.74 -76.69
CA ARG A 326 -1.69 14.34 -78.02
C ARG A 326 -0.35 13.92 -78.61
N HIS A 327 -0.41 13.11 -79.66
CA HIS A 327 0.76 12.62 -80.38
C HIS A 327 1.41 13.73 -81.23
N GLU A 328 2.70 13.58 -81.53
CA GLU A 328 3.54 14.48 -82.36
C GLU A 328 3.84 15.86 -81.75
N THR A 329 3.69 16.02 -80.44
CA THR A 329 4.01 17.27 -79.74
C THR A 329 5.50 17.40 -79.41
N ARG A 330 6.03 18.63 -79.34
CA ARG A 330 7.39 18.92 -78.83
C ARG A 330 7.62 18.33 -77.44
N LEU A 331 6.57 18.20 -76.63
CA LEU A 331 6.61 17.58 -75.31
C LEU A 331 6.83 16.07 -75.37
N GLN A 332 6.21 15.36 -76.33
CA GLN A 332 6.43 13.93 -76.53
C GLN A 332 7.89 13.64 -76.92
N ARG A 333 8.44 14.39 -77.87
CA ARG A 333 9.83 14.26 -78.34
C ARG A 333 10.87 14.47 -77.23
N ARG A 334 10.53 15.17 -76.15
CA ARG A 334 11.41 15.38 -74.99
C ARG A 334 11.66 14.10 -74.19
N TYR A 335 10.70 13.18 -74.19
CA TYR A 335 10.74 11.96 -73.38
C TYR A 335 10.86 10.69 -74.23
N GLU A 336 10.77 10.78 -75.55
CA GLU A 336 11.20 9.71 -76.46
C GLU A 336 12.70 9.51 -76.31
N ALA A 337 13.12 8.29 -75.99
CA ALA A 337 14.53 8.00 -75.85
C ALA A 337 15.19 8.02 -77.22
N VAL A 338 16.33 8.69 -77.31
CA VAL A 338 17.19 8.70 -78.49
C VAL A 338 18.15 7.53 -78.32
N GLU A 339 18.01 6.51 -79.16
CA GLU A 339 19.11 5.57 -79.39
C GLU A 339 20.26 6.36 -80.05
N VAL A 340 21.44 6.30 -79.45
CA VAL A 340 22.70 6.79 -80.06
C VAL A 340 23.32 5.64 -80.84
#